data_AF-A0A2H6NIW7-F1
#
_entry.id   AF-A0A2H6NIW7-F1
#
_cell.length_a   1.000
_cell.length_b   1.000
_cell.length_c   1.000
_cell.angle_alpha   90.00
_cell.angle_beta   90.00
_cell.angle_gamma   90.00
#
_symmetry.space_group_name_H-M   'P 1'
#
loop_
_entity.id
_entity.type
_entity.pdbx_description
1 polymer ?
#
loop_
_entity_poly.entity_id
_entity_poly.type
_entity_poly.pdbx_seq_one_letter_code
_entity_poly.pdbx_strand_id
1 'polypeptide(L)'
;VYAVIYDLKYVLISKPTVWTAKLRQQFLKGFKSFLKILTCMQGMEEIKRQVGQHIEVDPDWEAAITIQMQLKNILLMFQEWCACDEELLVAAYKECHAAIMRCNNCAGNYSRDKAVINLCGHTLECKRFKVSMDPVSIHLPLSRMLAGLHIQLSKTGIISRLEELFSSKEFQVQLLIEYPLRCLALVAQVAAEMWKRNGLSLISQMFYYQDVKCREEMYDKDIILLQIGAAFMDPNSFLLLVLKRYELLNAFKKTVPTKHQDFNKKCNTLIEEMLQVLVYVVGERYVPGVSNVTKDYVTMREIIHLLCIEPMAHSAIAKCLPKDENNETGLEKVIHKVALFKKPGVSSHGVYELKEECLKEYNVFFYHYTKTQHNKVRKHFMEI
;
A
#
# COMPACT_ATOMS: atom_id res chain seq x y z
N VAL A 1 11.97 -21.11 11.12
CA VAL A 1 11.26 -20.15 10.22
C VAL A 1 12.04 -19.93 8.93
N TYR A 2 13.31 -19.52 8.98
CA TYR A 2 14.13 -19.25 7.78
C TYR A 2 14.18 -20.42 6.76
N ALA A 3 14.42 -21.65 7.23
CA ALA A 3 14.41 -22.84 6.36
C ALA A 3 13.07 -23.05 5.64
N VAL A 4 11.94 -22.86 6.34
CA VAL A 4 10.60 -22.99 5.74
C VAL A 4 10.34 -21.95 4.67
N ILE A 5 10.78 -20.70 4.88
CA ILE A 5 10.65 -19.63 3.87
C ILE A 5 11.49 -19.95 2.64
N TYR A 6 12.70 -20.48 2.84
CA TYR A 6 13.58 -20.89 1.75
C TYR A 6 12.99 -22.06 0.96
N ASP A 7 12.47 -23.08 1.64
CA ASP A 7 11.80 -24.23 1.01
C ASP A 7 10.56 -23.80 0.22
N LEU A 8 9.75 -22.87 0.77
CA LEU A 8 8.62 -22.29 0.05
C LEU A 8 9.08 -21.54 -1.20
N LYS A 9 10.15 -20.74 -1.11
CA LYS A 9 10.72 -20.07 -2.29
C LYS A 9 11.14 -21.11 -3.33
N TYR A 10 11.82 -22.17 -2.92
CA TYR A 10 12.28 -23.21 -3.82
C TYR A 10 11.12 -23.94 -4.51
N VAL A 11 10.07 -24.30 -3.77
CA VAL A 11 8.88 -24.95 -4.34
C VAL A 11 8.15 -24.03 -5.32
N LEU A 12 8.02 -22.75 -4.98
CA LEU A 12 7.27 -21.79 -5.77
C LEU A 12 8.05 -21.22 -6.96
N ILE A 13 9.35 -21.48 -7.11
CA ILE A 13 10.12 -20.88 -8.22
C ILE A 13 9.69 -21.43 -9.58
N SER A 14 9.21 -22.68 -9.62
CA SER A 14 8.87 -23.40 -10.85
C SER A 14 7.35 -23.50 -11.04
N LYS A 15 6.77 -22.50 -11.71
CA LYS A 15 5.33 -22.47 -12.01
C LYS A 15 4.93 -23.66 -12.89
N PRO A 16 3.87 -24.40 -12.57
CA PRO A 16 3.39 -25.49 -13.41
C PRO A 16 2.87 -24.95 -14.75
N THR A 17 3.25 -25.59 -15.85
CA THR A 17 2.70 -25.31 -17.18
C THR A 17 1.37 -26.02 -17.41
N VAL A 18 1.10 -27.10 -16.67
CA VAL A 18 -0.13 -27.90 -16.76
C VAL A 18 -0.73 -28.08 -15.37
N TRP A 19 -2.01 -27.73 -15.24
CA TRP A 19 -2.77 -27.85 -14.00
C TRP A 19 -3.76 -29.01 -14.04
N THR A 20 -3.49 -30.04 -13.24
CA THR A 20 -4.42 -31.15 -13.00
C THR A 20 -5.35 -30.83 -11.82
N ALA A 21 -6.52 -31.47 -11.76
CA ALA A 21 -7.45 -31.32 -10.63
C ALA A 21 -6.78 -31.62 -9.28
N LYS A 22 -5.95 -32.67 -9.21
CA LYS A 22 -5.18 -33.03 -8.02
C LYS A 22 -4.19 -31.93 -7.63
N LEU A 23 -3.48 -31.34 -8.59
CA LEU A 23 -2.52 -30.27 -8.33
C LEU A 23 -3.22 -28.99 -7.84
N ARG A 24 -4.32 -28.58 -8.48
CA ARG A 24 -5.16 -27.45 -8.02
C ARG A 24 -5.59 -27.64 -6.57
N GLN A 25 -6.10 -28.84 -6.24
CA GLN A 25 -6.55 -29.17 -4.89
C GLN A 25 -5.42 -29.11 -3.85
N GLN A 26 -4.25 -29.69 -4.15
CA GLN A 26 -3.11 -29.70 -3.23
C GLN A 26 -2.51 -28.30 -3.05
N PHE A 27 -2.35 -27.54 -4.12
CA PHE A 27 -1.91 -26.16 -4.04
C PHE A 27 -2.88 -25.33 -3.21
N LEU A 28 -4.18 -25.42 -3.48
CA LEU A 28 -5.19 -24.67 -2.73
C LEU A 28 -5.18 -25.04 -1.23
N LYS A 29 -4.94 -26.32 -0.89
CA LYS A 29 -4.75 -26.74 0.51
C LYS A 29 -3.51 -26.08 1.14
N GLY A 30 -2.39 -26.02 0.42
CA GLY A 30 -1.18 -25.31 0.84
C GLY A 30 -1.43 -23.81 1.01
N PHE A 31 -2.10 -23.18 0.04
CA PHE A 31 -2.48 -21.77 0.08
C PHE A 31 -3.38 -21.44 1.28
N LYS A 32 -4.39 -22.27 1.58
CA LYS A 32 -5.21 -22.11 2.80
C LYS A 32 -4.37 -22.19 4.08
N SER A 33 -3.37 -23.05 4.14
CA SER A 33 -2.43 -23.09 5.28
C SER A 33 -1.57 -21.83 5.35
N PHE A 34 -1.12 -21.31 4.21
CA PHE A 34 -0.39 -20.05 4.14
C PHE A 34 -1.25 -18.86 4.59
N LEU A 35 -2.53 -18.81 4.20
CA LEU A 35 -3.48 -17.79 4.68
C LEU A 35 -3.65 -17.80 6.20
N LYS A 36 -3.52 -18.96 6.87
CA LYS A 36 -3.51 -19.02 8.35
C LYS A 36 -2.30 -18.32 8.94
N ILE A 37 -1.12 -18.44 8.32
CA ILE A 37 0.09 -17.71 8.73
C ILE A 37 -0.15 -16.21 8.56
N LEU A 38 -0.66 -15.78 7.40
CA LEU A 38 -0.97 -14.36 7.16
C LEU A 38 -2.02 -13.82 8.12
N THR A 39 -2.97 -14.67 8.53
CA THR A 39 -4.00 -14.34 9.54
C THR A 39 -3.37 -14.05 10.91
N CYS A 40 -2.38 -14.83 11.34
CA CYS A 40 -1.65 -14.57 12.60
C CYS A 40 -0.84 -13.27 12.56
N MET A 41 -0.39 -12.86 11.37
CA MET A 41 0.35 -11.61 11.18
C MET A 41 -0.55 -10.38 10.94
N GLN A 42 -1.83 -10.59 10.62
CA GLN A 42 -2.78 -9.51 10.33
C GLN A 42 -3.05 -8.72 11.61
N GLY A 43 -2.51 -7.52 11.69
CA GLY A 43 -2.66 -6.66 12.87
C GLY A 43 -1.67 -6.99 14.00
N MET A 44 -0.53 -7.63 13.73
CA MET A 44 0.52 -7.83 14.74
C MET A 44 1.23 -6.51 15.11
N GLU A 45 1.82 -6.42 16.30
CA GLU A 45 2.50 -5.21 16.79
C GLU A 45 1.60 -3.96 16.72
N GLU A 46 0.37 -4.04 17.26
CA GLU A 46 -0.49 -2.87 17.31
C GLU A 46 0.07 -1.80 18.24
N ILE A 47 0.12 -0.56 17.75
CA ILE A 47 0.58 0.61 18.49
C ILE A 47 -0.60 1.46 18.96
N LYS A 48 -0.50 1.98 20.19
CA LYS A 48 -1.42 2.99 20.75
C LYS A 48 -0.73 4.34 20.87
N ARG A 49 -1.48 5.41 20.61
CA ARG A 49 -0.96 6.77 20.72
C ARG A 49 -0.66 7.14 22.17
N GLN A 50 0.52 7.69 22.41
CA GLN A 50 0.90 8.20 23.73
C GLN A 50 0.45 9.65 23.92
N VAL A 51 -0.44 9.90 24.89
CA VAL A 51 -1.02 11.23 25.20
C VAL A 51 -0.48 11.80 26.53
N GLY A 52 0.30 11.01 27.28
CA GLY A 52 0.94 11.40 28.54
C GLY A 52 2.40 11.79 28.34
N GLN A 53 3.30 11.19 29.12
CA GLN A 53 4.74 11.34 28.96
C GLN A 53 5.24 10.68 27.67
N HIS A 54 6.42 11.10 27.20
CA HIS A 54 7.12 10.42 26.13
C HIS A 54 7.51 9.02 26.59
N ILE A 55 7.49 8.04 25.69
CA ILE A 55 7.92 6.69 26.03
C ILE A 55 9.42 6.67 26.34
N GLU A 56 9.82 6.09 27.47
CA GLU A 56 11.22 6.05 27.88
C GLU A 56 12.02 4.95 27.18
N VAL A 57 11.33 3.86 26.79
CA VAL A 57 11.93 2.69 26.14
C VAL A 57 11.16 2.37 24.87
N ASP A 58 11.84 2.43 23.74
CA ASP A 58 11.24 2.06 22.45
C ASP A 58 10.87 0.56 22.44
N PRO A 59 9.63 0.20 22.03
CA PRO A 59 9.26 -1.20 21.84
C PRO A 59 10.08 -1.84 20.72
N ASP A 60 10.32 -3.14 20.84
CA ASP A 60 10.88 -3.92 19.74
C ASP A 60 9.86 -3.99 18.59
N TRP A 61 10.29 -3.58 17.41
CA TRP A 61 9.49 -3.55 16.17
C TRP A 61 10.19 -4.31 15.04
N GLU A 62 11.44 -4.75 15.25
CA GLU A 62 12.30 -5.29 14.19
C GLU A 62 11.89 -6.71 13.78
N ALA A 63 11.41 -7.51 14.72
CA ALA A 63 10.99 -8.89 14.43
C ALA A 63 9.84 -8.93 13.40
N ALA A 64 8.83 -8.08 13.59
CA ALA A 64 7.65 -8.00 12.73
C ALA A 64 8.00 -7.54 11.30
N ILE A 65 8.84 -6.50 11.17
CA ILE A 65 9.30 -6.05 9.85
C ILE A 65 10.23 -7.07 9.18
N THR A 66 11.06 -7.77 9.95
CA THR A 66 11.98 -8.79 9.43
C THR A 66 11.20 -9.94 8.80
N ILE A 67 10.14 -10.43 9.47
CA ILE A 67 9.27 -11.46 8.91
C ILE A 67 8.56 -10.95 7.65
N GLN A 68 8.05 -9.71 7.65
CA GLN A 68 7.44 -9.09 6.48
C GLN A 68 8.40 -9.05 5.28
N MET A 69 9.65 -8.62 5.51
CA MET A 69 10.69 -8.56 4.48
C MET A 69 11.06 -9.94 3.92
N GLN A 70 11.08 -10.97 4.77
CA GLN A 70 11.34 -12.34 4.34
C GLN A 70 10.19 -12.93 3.52
N LEU A 71 8.94 -12.56 3.83
CA LEU A 71 7.76 -13.08 3.14
C LEU A 71 7.42 -12.34 1.84
N LYS A 72 7.96 -11.14 1.59
CA LYS A 72 7.58 -10.31 0.43
C LYS A 72 7.60 -11.06 -0.90
N ASN A 73 8.66 -11.83 -1.17
CA ASN A 73 8.80 -12.58 -2.42
C ASN A 73 7.84 -13.77 -2.44
N ILE A 74 7.64 -14.44 -1.31
CA ILE A 74 6.71 -15.56 -1.18
C ILE A 74 5.27 -15.11 -1.44
N LEU A 75 4.88 -13.92 -0.96
CA LEU A 75 3.57 -13.33 -1.22
C LEU A 75 3.35 -13.16 -2.74
N LEU A 76 4.31 -12.55 -3.42
CA LEU A 76 4.27 -12.36 -4.87
C LEU A 76 4.21 -13.71 -5.62
N MET A 77 5.06 -14.66 -5.24
CA MET A 77 5.10 -15.99 -5.87
C MET A 77 3.77 -16.74 -5.76
N PHE A 78 3.11 -16.70 -4.59
CA PHE A 78 1.77 -17.26 -4.43
C PHE A 78 0.75 -16.58 -5.34
N GLN A 79 0.78 -15.24 -5.45
CA GLN A 79 -0.11 -14.49 -6.34
C GLN A 79 0.10 -14.91 -7.80
N GLU A 80 1.36 -15.06 -8.24
CA GLU A 80 1.68 -15.45 -9.60
C GLU A 80 1.34 -16.91 -9.91
N TRP A 81 1.50 -17.83 -8.95
CA TRP A 81 1.03 -19.21 -9.08
C TRP A 81 -0.49 -19.29 -9.23
N CYS A 82 -1.22 -18.51 -8.42
CA CYS A 82 -2.67 -18.43 -8.56
C CYS A 82 -3.05 -17.94 -9.96
N ALA A 83 -2.31 -16.97 -10.51
CA ALA A 83 -2.57 -16.40 -11.83
C ALA A 83 -2.28 -17.36 -13.02
N CYS A 84 -1.60 -18.48 -12.79
CA CYS A 84 -1.32 -19.47 -13.86
C CYS A 84 -2.55 -20.28 -14.28
N ASP A 85 -3.61 -20.29 -13.48
CA ASP A 85 -4.83 -21.05 -13.76
C ASP A 85 -6.05 -20.28 -13.24
N GLU A 86 -7.00 -20.01 -14.13
CA GLU A 86 -8.14 -19.12 -13.83
C GLU A 86 -9.06 -19.69 -12.74
N GLU A 87 -9.34 -21.00 -12.77
CA GLU A 87 -10.14 -21.69 -11.74
C GLU A 87 -9.47 -21.59 -10.37
N LEU A 88 -8.15 -21.81 -10.33
CA LEU A 88 -7.37 -21.68 -9.13
C LEU A 88 -7.34 -20.25 -8.59
N LEU A 89 -7.16 -19.25 -9.45
CA LEU A 89 -7.16 -17.84 -9.06
C LEU A 89 -8.45 -17.44 -8.36
N VAL A 90 -9.60 -17.84 -8.93
CA VAL A 90 -10.93 -17.60 -8.35
C VAL A 90 -11.05 -18.28 -6.99
N ALA A 91 -10.65 -19.55 -6.89
CA ALA A 91 -10.71 -20.29 -5.64
C ALA A 91 -9.83 -19.66 -4.56
N ALA A 92 -8.60 -19.27 -4.90
CA ALA A 92 -7.67 -18.60 -3.99
C ALA A 92 -8.20 -17.24 -3.54
N TYR A 93 -8.78 -16.44 -4.45
CA TYR A 93 -9.39 -15.16 -4.14
C TYR A 93 -10.55 -15.32 -3.14
N LYS A 94 -11.44 -16.30 -3.36
CA LYS A 94 -12.54 -16.63 -2.43
C LYS A 94 -12.05 -17.04 -1.05
N GLU A 95 -11.02 -17.89 -0.98
CA GLU A 95 -10.43 -18.32 0.30
C GLU A 95 -9.77 -17.17 1.05
N CYS A 96 -9.04 -16.29 0.35
CA CYS A 96 -8.41 -15.11 0.93
C CYS A 96 -9.47 -14.12 1.45
N HIS A 97 -10.49 -13.84 0.65
CA HIS A 97 -11.63 -13.02 1.07
C HIS A 97 -12.32 -13.60 2.31
N ALA A 98 -12.60 -14.91 2.33
CA ALA A 98 -13.20 -15.57 3.49
C ALA A 98 -12.31 -15.51 4.74
N ALA A 99 -10.98 -15.60 4.58
CA ALA A 99 -10.04 -15.39 5.68
C ALA A 99 -10.13 -13.95 6.24
N ILE A 100 -10.15 -12.93 5.38
CA ILE A 100 -10.30 -11.52 5.81
C ILE A 100 -11.60 -11.30 6.55
N MET A 101 -12.72 -11.81 6.03
CA MET A 101 -14.03 -11.67 6.68
C MET A 101 -14.07 -12.35 8.05
N ARG A 102 -13.42 -13.52 8.20
CA ARG A 102 -13.24 -14.17 9.51
C ARG A 102 -12.41 -13.31 10.45
N CYS A 103 -11.25 -12.79 10.03
CA CYS A 103 -10.43 -11.90 10.85
C CYS A 103 -11.21 -10.67 11.33
N ASN A 104 -11.96 -10.04 10.42
CA ASN A 104 -12.78 -8.87 10.70
C ASN A 104 -13.92 -9.13 11.70
N ASN A 105 -14.44 -10.36 11.75
CA ASN A 105 -15.48 -10.79 12.68
C ASN A 105 -14.90 -11.29 14.02
N CYS A 106 -13.71 -11.91 13.98
CA CYS A 106 -13.00 -12.44 15.15
C CYS A 106 -12.23 -11.38 15.95
N ALA A 107 -11.95 -10.20 15.37
CA ALA A 107 -11.32 -9.05 16.05
C ALA A 107 -12.21 -8.40 17.13
N GLY A 108 -13.01 -9.21 17.84
CA GLY A 108 -14.07 -8.89 18.78
C GLY A 108 -13.66 -8.20 20.09
N ASN A 109 -12.58 -7.41 20.09
CA ASN A 109 -12.18 -6.57 21.23
C ASN A 109 -12.43 -5.07 21.00
N TYR A 110 -12.68 -4.64 19.76
CA TYR A 110 -13.12 -3.27 19.46
C TYR A 110 -14.62 -3.29 19.20
N SER A 111 -15.36 -2.45 19.93
CA SER A 111 -16.81 -2.52 20.10
C SER A 111 -17.57 -2.94 18.83
N ARG A 112 -18.51 -3.89 18.98
CA ARG A 112 -19.54 -4.18 17.97
C ARG A 112 -20.41 -2.95 17.65
N ASP A 113 -20.27 -1.88 18.44
CA ASP A 113 -20.93 -0.61 18.20
C ASP A 113 -20.56 -0.04 16.83
N LYS A 114 -21.60 0.04 16.01
CA LYS A 114 -21.55 0.79 14.77
C LYS A 114 -21.74 2.27 15.07
N ALA A 115 -21.01 3.10 14.33
CA ALA A 115 -21.18 4.54 14.32
C ALA A 115 -21.93 4.93 13.05
N VAL A 116 -22.98 5.72 13.22
CA VAL A 116 -23.67 6.38 12.11
C VAL A 116 -23.07 7.77 11.92
N ILE A 117 -22.65 8.06 10.70
CA ILE A 117 -22.10 9.35 10.28
C ILE A 117 -23.12 9.99 9.38
N ASN A 118 -23.45 11.25 9.63
CA ASN A 118 -24.24 12.07 8.72
C ASN A 118 -23.46 13.37 8.40
N LEU A 119 -23.30 13.67 7.12
CA LEU A 119 -22.73 14.92 6.61
C LEU A 119 -23.30 15.20 5.21
N CYS A 120 -23.66 16.45 4.95
CA CYS A 120 -24.23 16.90 3.66
C CYS A 120 -25.42 16.05 3.15
N GLY A 121 -26.26 15.55 4.07
CA GLY A 121 -27.42 14.72 3.72
C GLY A 121 -27.10 13.24 3.42
N HIS A 122 -25.82 12.86 3.40
CA HIS A 122 -25.39 11.47 3.22
C HIS A 122 -25.15 10.79 4.57
N THR A 123 -25.52 9.52 4.65
CA THR A 123 -25.38 8.72 5.87
C THR A 123 -24.54 7.47 5.61
N LEU A 124 -23.59 7.19 6.50
CA LEU A 124 -22.78 5.97 6.48
C LEU A 124 -22.81 5.30 7.85
N GLU A 125 -23.08 4.00 7.86
CA GLU A 125 -22.89 3.14 9.03
C GLU A 125 -21.52 2.44 8.93
N CYS A 126 -20.67 2.58 9.95
CA CYS A 126 -19.34 1.98 9.96
C CYS A 126 -18.88 1.54 11.35
N LYS A 127 -17.85 0.70 11.43
CA LYS A 127 -17.23 0.35 12.71
C LYS A 127 -16.70 1.60 13.42
N ARG A 128 -16.96 1.71 14.73
CA ARG A 128 -16.41 2.77 15.57
C ARG A 128 -14.92 2.49 15.78
N PHE A 129 -14.09 3.34 15.17
CA PHE A 129 -12.64 3.27 15.28
C PHE A 129 -12.06 4.67 15.06
N LYS A 130 -11.13 5.07 15.92
CA LYS A 130 -10.36 6.32 15.87
C LYS A 130 -8.88 5.97 15.92
N VAL A 131 -8.16 6.28 14.84
CA VAL A 131 -6.72 6.04 14.75
C VAL A 131 -5.98 6.73 15.91
N SER A 132 -6.43 7.91 16.34
CA SER A 132 -5.80 8.67 17.42
C SER A 132 -5.95 8.05 18.82
N MET A 133 -6.76 7.00 18.98
CA MET A 133 -7.12 6.40 20.28
C MET A 133 -7.00 4.87 20.31
N ASP A 134 -7.41 4.22 19.22
CA ASP A 134 -7.46 2.77 19.11
C ASP A 134 -6.13 2.21 18.55
N PRO A 135 -5.78 0.96 18.84
CA PRO A 135 -4.57 0.31 18.34
C PRO A 135 -4.56 0.16 16.82
N VAL A 136 -3.45 0.51 16.20
CA VAL A 136 -3.24 0.41 14.75
C VAL A 136 -1.98 -0.39 14.47
N SER A 137 -1.98 -1.19 13.41
CA SER A 137 -0.80 -1.92 12.95
C SER A 137 -0.59 -1.67 11.46
N ILE A 138 0.69 -1.57 11.05
CA ILE A 138 1.09 -1.50 9.65
C ILE A 138 1.26 -2.87 8.99
N HIS A 139 1.13 -3.95 9.76
CA HIS A 139 1.34 -5.33 9.31
C HIS A 139 0.01 -5.95 8.87
N LEU A 140 -0.32 -5.79 7.59
CA LEU A 140 -1.60 -6.21 7.00
C LEU A 140 -1.45 -7.25 5.87
N PRO A 141 -0.59 -8.29 6.01
CA PRO A 141 -0.23 -9.14 4.87
C PRO A 141 -1.41 -9.94 4.30
N LEU A 142 -2.42 -10.26 5.11
CA LEU A 142 -3.62 -10.96 4.60
C LEU A 142 -4.45 -10.03 3.71
N SER A 143 -4.66 -8.77 4.12
CA SER A 143 -5.40 -7.78 3.31
C SER A 143 -4.66 -7.48 2.00
N ARG A 144 -3.33 -7.37 2.07
CA ARG A 144 -2.46 -7.07 0.91
C ARG A 144 -2.30 -8.25 -0.04
N MET A 145 -2.37 -9.49 0.45
CA MET A 145 -2.51 -10.69 -0.39
C MET A 145 -3.78 -10.61 -1.25
N LEU A 146 -4.93 -10.20 -0.68
CA LEU A 146 -6.15 -10.03 -1.45
C LEU A 146 -5.98 -8.98 -2.56
N ALA A 147 -5.32 -7.86 -2.28
CA ALA A 147 -5.03 -6.84 -3.28
C ALA A 147 -4.16 -7.38 -4.44
N GLY A 148 -3.15 -8.18 -4.11
CA GLY A 148 -2.33 -8.89 -5.08
C GLY A 148 -3.14 -9.84 -5.97
N LEU A 149 -3.99 -10.68 -5.38
CA LEU A 149 -4.88 -11.56 -6.13
C LEU A 149 -5.91 -10.77 -6.96
N HIS A 150 -6.44 -9.67 -6.42
CA HIS A 150 -7.39 -8.80 -7.13
C HIS A 150 -6.77 -8.24 -8.40
N ILE A 151 -5.51 -7.78 -8.34
CA ILE A 151 -4.78 -7.32 -9.52
C ILE A 151 -4.65 -8.41 -10.58
N GLN A 152 -4.37 -9.65 -10.18
CA GLN A 152 -4.29 -10.77 -11.14
C GLN A 152 -5.68 -11.05 -11.75
N LEU A 153 -6.74 -10.99 -10.94
CA LEU A 153 -8.12 -11.17 -11.39
C LEU A 153 -8.53 -10.06 -12.38
N SER A 154 -8.10 -8.83 -12.15
CA SER A 154 -8.38 -7.70 -13.05
C SER A 154 -7.73 -7.81 -14.43
N LYS A 155 -6.75 -8.72 -14.60
CA LYS A 155 -6.16 -9.04 -15.90
C LYS A 155 -6.99 -10.06 -16.68
N THR A 156 -8.00 -10.66 -16.06
CA THR A 156 -8.91 -11.62 -16.70
C THR A 156 -10.28 -11.00 -16.90
N GLY A 157 -11.13 -11.65 -17.72
CA GLY A 157 -12.52 -11.22 -17.90
C GLY A 157 -13.38 -11.39 -16.64
N ILE A 158 -12.92 -12.14 -15.64
CA ILE A 158 -13.70 -12.50 -14.45
C ILE A 158 -14.03 -11.30 -13.58
N ILE A 159 -13.16 -10.28 -13.53
CA ILE A 159 -13.40 -9.10 -12.68
C ILE A 159 -14.73 -8.41 -13.00
N SER A 160 -15.16 -8.44 -14.27
CA SER A 160 -16.45 -7.90 -14.71
C SER A 160 -17.67 -8.68 -14.17
N ARG A 161 -17.43 -9.91 -13.69
CA ARG A 161 -18.43 -10.85 -13.15
C ARG A 161 -18.19 -11.13 -11.67
N LEU A 162 -17.53 -10.21 -10.96
CA LEU A 162 -17.22 -10.38 -9.53
C LEU A 162 -18.48 -10.58 -8.68
N GLU A 163 -19.60 -9.96 -9.08
CA GLU A 163 -20.92 -10.13 -8.44
C GLU A 163 -21.49 -11.55 -8.58
N GLU A 164 -21.03 -12.34 -9.56
CA GLU A 164 -21.38 -13.76 -9.68
C GLU A 164 -20.53 -14.63 -8.75
N LEU A 165 -19.35 -14.14 -8.34
CA LEU A 165 -18.46 -14.85 -7.43
C LEU A 165 -18.85 -14.66 -5.96
N PHE A 166 -19.45 -13.52 -5.63
CA PHE A 166 -19.85 -13.15 -4.28
C PHE A 166 -21.21 -12.45 -4.30
N SER A 167 -22.11 -12.83 -3.39
CA SER A 167 -23.30 -12.02 -3.16
C SER A 167 -22.94 -10.65 -2.58
N SER A 168 -23.83 -9.66 -2.76
CA SER A 168 -23.66 -8.31 -2.20
C SER A 168 -23.48 -8.29 -0.67
N LYS A 169 -24.02 -9.29 0.03
CA LYS A 169 -23.85 -9.46 1.49
C LYS A 169 -22.49 -10.03 1.87
N GLU A 170 -21.88 -10.80 0.97
CA GLU A 170 -20.58 -11.42 1.19
C GLU A 170 -19.45 -10.45 0.88
N PHE A 171 -19.51 -9.73 -0.24
CA PHE A 171 -18.43 -8.83 -0.67
C PHE A 171 -18.52 -7.44 -0.01
N GLN A 172 -18.24 -7.38 1.28
CA GLN A 172 -18.31 -6.15 2.08
C GLN A 172 -17.04 -5.30 1.90
N VAL A 173 -16.97 -4.56 0.79
CA VAL A 173 -15.80 -3.76 0.39
C VAL A 173 -15.34 -2.79 1.49
N GLN A 174 -16.27 -2.19 2.22
CA GLN A 174 -15.96 -1.33 3.37
C GLN A 174 -15.08 -2.03 4.43
N LEU A 175 -15.26 -3.33 4.65
CA LEU A 175 -14.44 -4.11 5.58
C LEU A 175 -13.07 -4.48 5.01
N LEU A 176 -12.94 -4.55 3.68
CA LEU A 176 -11.68 -4.84 3.00
C LEU A 176 -10.72 -3.63 3.07
N ILE A 177 -11.25 -2.42 2.91
CA ILE A 177 -10.45 -1.19 2.93
C ILE A 177 -10.21 -0.63 4.33
N GLU A 178 -10.89 -1.17 5.34
CA GLU A 178 -10.87 -0.67 6.71
C GLU A 178 -9.45 -0.63 7.31
N TYR A 179 -8.68 -1.71 7.19
CA TYR A 179 -7.32 -1.78 7.73
C TYR A 179 -6.32 -0.88 6.95
N PRO A 180 -6.25 -0.95 5.61
CA PRO A 180 -5.42 -0.03 4.82
C PRO A 180 -5.69 1.44 5.13
N LEU A 181 -6.96 1.83 5.25
CA LEU A 181 -7.35 3.21 5.54
C LEU A 181 -6.89 3.66 6.94
N ARG A 182 -6.88 2.78 7.93
CA ARG A 182 -6.30 3.07 9.26
C ARG A 182 -4.80 3.31 9.18
N CYS A 183 -4.08 2.52 8.37
CA CYS A 183 -2.63 2.66 8.16
C CYS A 183 -2.30 4.01 7.50
N LEU A 184 -3.01 4.39 6.44
CA LEU A 184 -2.83 5.68 5.77
C LEU A 184 -3.19 6.87 6.67
N ALA A 185 -4.27 6.77 7.44
CA ALA A 185 -4.62 7.78 8.44
C ALA A 185 -3.58 7.87 9.57
N LEU A 186 -2.96 6.76 9.99
CA LEU A 186 -1.84 6.77 10.94
C LEU A 186 -0.65 7.56 10.39
N VAL A 187 -0.24 7.30 9.14
CA VAL A 187 0.83 8.07 8.47
C VAL A 187 0.51 9.57 8.47
N ALA A 188 -0.73 9.93 8.11
CA ALA A 188 -1.19 11.31 8.14
C ALA A 188 -1.14 11.94 9.55
N GLN A 189 -1.52 11.20 10.59
CA GLN A 189 -1.45 11.67 11.96
C GLN A 189 0.00 11.80 12.48
N VAL A 190 0.91 10.92 12.05
CA VAL A 190 2.35 11.05 12.34
C VAL A 190 2.90 12.31 11.67
N ALA A 191 2.55 12.53 10.39
CA ALA A 191 2.89 13.75 9.65
C ALA A 191 2.33 15.03 10.31
N ALA A 192 1.12 14.97 10.87
CA ALA A 192 0.50 16.04 11.66
C ALA A 192 1.05 16.11 13.11
N GLU A 193 2.17 15.43 13.40
CA GLU A 193 2.88 15.49 14.67
C GLU A 193 2.06 15.02 15.88
N MET A 194 1.00 14.26 15.66
CA MET A 194 0.11 13.79 16.73
C MET A 194 0.77 12.71 17.59
N TRP A 195 1.73 11.97 17.03
CA TRP A 195 2.34 10.77 17.62
C TRP A 195 3.80 10.97 18.08
N LYS A 196 4.25 12.23 18.25
CA LYS A 196 5.63 12.57 18.67
C LYS A 196 6.10 11.90 19.97
N ARG A 197 5.19 11.38 20.79
CA ARG A 197 5.47 10.76 22.09
C ARG A 197 5.70 9.24 22.02
N ASN A 198 5.53 8.65 20.84
CA ASN A 198 5.64 7.21 20.61
C ASN A 198 7.07 6.71 20.33
N GLY A 199 8.09 7.57 20.47
CA GLY A 199 9.49 7.17 20.29
C GLY A 199 9.93 7.02 18.84
N LEU A 200 11.17 6.57 18.65
CA LEU A 200 11.78 6.39 17.32
C LEU A 200 11.30 5.12 16.63
N SER A 201 10.87 4.11 17.38
CA SER A 201 10.30 2.86 16.87
C SER A 201 9.16 3.11 15.87
N LEU A 202 8.25 4.04 16.18
CA LEU A 202 7.16 4.43 15.29
C LEU A 202 7.70 5.05 13.99
N ILE A 203 8.67 5.95 14.09
CA ILE A 203 9.25 6.63 12.93
C ILE A 203 9.94 5.61 12.01
N SER A 204 10.67 4.66 12.58
CA SER A 204 11.29 3.56 11.85
C SER A 204 10.24 2.69 11.15
N GLN A 205 9.15 2.32 11.81
CA GLN A 205 8.05 1.59 11.19
C GLN A 205 7.44 2.34 9.99
N MET A 206 7.19 3.65 10.12
CA MET A 206 6.68 4.47 9.01
C MET A 206 7.68 4.55 7.85
N PHE A 207 8.98 4.63 8.15
CA PHE A 207 10.02 4.60 7.14
C PHE A 207 9.98 3.29 6.34
N TYR A 208 9.99 2.13 7.00
CA TYR A 208 9.97 0.84 6.30
C TYR A 208 8.66 0.59 5.55
N TYR A 209 7.52 1.07 6.06
CA TYR A 209 6.24 0.98 5.37
C TYR A 209 6.28 1.60 3.96
N GLN A 210 7.04 2.67 3.78
CA GLN A 210 7.18 3.42 2.51
C GLN A 210 8.50 3.13 1.77
N ASP A 211 9.42 2.38 2.37
CA ASP A 211 10.75 2.12 1.79
C ASP A 211 10.66 1.18 0.59
N VAL A 212 11.49 1.44 -0.42
CA VAL A 212 11.55 0.67 -1.68
C VAL A 212 11.73 -0.84 -1.47
N LYS A 213 12.34 -1.27 -0.36
CA LYS A 213 12.57 -2.70 -0.08
C LYS A 213 11.27 -3.48 0.10
N CYS A 214 10.18 -2.85 0.51
CA CYS A 214 8.90 -3.53 0.78
C CYS A 214 7.63 -2.73 0.45
N ARG A 215 7.70 -1.47 0.00
CA ARG A 215 6.52 -0.63 -0.28
C ARG A 215 5.53 -1.29 -1.25
N GLU A 216 6.01 -2.03 -2.25
CA GLU A 216 5.16 -2.74 -3.22
C GLU A 216 4.25 -3.81 -2.57
N GLU A 217 4.66 -4.38 -1.44
CA GLU A 217 3.89 -5.36 -0.65
C GLU A 217 3.31 -4.73 0.63
N MET A 218 3.39 -3.39 0.76
CA MET A 218 2.91 -2.62 1.90
C MET A 218 2.10 -1.40 1.43
N TYR A 219 2.72 -0.23 1.37
CA TYR A 219 2.07 1.05 1.02
C TYR A 219 1.27 0.98 -0.28
N ASP A 220 1.86 0.42 -1.33
CA ASP A 220 1.24 0.41 -2.66
C ASP A 220 -0.03 -0.46 -2.67
N LYS A 221 0.00 -1.61 -1.98
CA LYS A 221 -1.18 -2.47 -1.81
C LYS A 221 -2.29 -1.80 -1.01
N ASP A 222 -1.93 -0.93 -0.06
CA ASP A 222 -2.92 -0.18 0.71
C ASP A 222 -3.61 0.88 -0.20
N ILE A 223 -2.87 1.55 -1.09
CA ILE A 223 -3.45 2.42 -2.13
C ILE A 223 -4.34 1.64 -3.10
N ILE A 224 -3.89 0.46 -3.56
CA ILE A 224 -4.68 -0.43 -4.43
C ILE A 224 -5.97 -0.86 -3.73
N LEU A 225 -5.95 -1.19 -2.45
CA LEU A 225 -7.17 -1.53 -1.71
C LEU A 225 -8.14 -0.35 -1.64
N LEU A 226 -7.64 0.88 -1.44
CA LEU A 226 -8.49 2.06 -1.51
C LEU A 226 -9.03 2.31 -2.93
N GLN A 227 -8.27 2.00 -3.99
CA GLN A 227 -8.74 2.06 -5.37
C GLN A 227 -9.87 1.06 -5.64
N ILE A 228 -9.74 -0.17 -5.12
CA ILE A 228 -10.82 -1.16 -5.14
C ILE A 228 -12.03 -0.61 -4.36
N GLY A 229 -11.80 -0.03 -3.17
CA GLY A 229 -12.83 0.65 -2.39
C GLY A 229 -13.61 1.70 -3.17
N ALA A 230 -12.89 2.64 -3.78
CA ALA A 230 -13.46 3.72 -4.55
C ALA A 230 -14.21 3.24 -5.80
N ALA A 231 -13.79 2.12 -6.40
CA ALA A 231 -14.45 1.55 -7.58
C ALA A 231 -15.78 0.86 -7.27
N PHE A 232 -15.92 0.25 -6.09
CA PHE A 232 -17.08 -0.57 -5.73
C PHE A 232 -18.05 0.09 -4.73
N MET A 233 -17.63 1.12 -4.01
CA MET A 233 -18.49 1.81 -3.03
C MET A 233 -19.22 3.00 -3.67
N ASP A 234 -20.38 3.36 -3.10
CA ASP A 234 -20.98 4.66 -3.36
C ASP A 234 -19.97 5.78 -3.03
N PRO A 235 -19.75 6.76 -3.93
CA PRO A 235 -18.73 7.79 -3.74
C PRO A 235 -18.88 8.58 -2.43
N ASN A 236 -20.11 8.89 -2.02
CA ASN A 236 -20.36 9.63 -0.78
C ASN A 236 -20.00 8.77 0.44
N SER A 237 -20.41 7.50 0.41
CA SER A 237 -20.08 6.51 1.44
C SER A 237 -18.57 6.30 1.57
N PHE A 238 -17.84 6.23 0.46
CA PHE A 238 -16.37 6.15 0.47
C PHE A 238 -15.75 7.39 1.11
N LEU A 239 -16.14 8.60 0.68
CA LEU A 239 -15.62 9.86 1.23
C LEU A 239 -15.95 10.03 2.72
N LEU A 240 -17.16 9.65 3.14
CA LEU A 240 -17.55 9.67 4.56
C LEU A 240 -16.68 8.72 5.40
N LEU A 241 -16.33 7.54 4.87
CA LEU A 241 -15.44 6.61 5.56
C LEU A 241 -14.03 7.18 5.70
N VAL A 242 -13.48 7.77 4.63
CA VAL A 242 -12.17 8.43 4.64
C VAL A 242 -12.17 9.57 5.67
N LEU A 243 -13.13 10.49 5.59
CA LEU A 243 -13.28 11.60 6.56
C LEU A 243 -13.41 11.11 8.00
N LYS A 244 -14.10 9.98 8.22
CA LYS A 244 -14.23 9.38 9.54
C LYS A 244 -12.90 8.90 10.08
N ARG A 245 -12.11 8.16 9.29
CA ARG A 245 -10.85 7.56 9.73
C ARG A 245 -9.74 8.58 9.90
N TYR A 246 -9.74 9.64 9.09
CA TYR A 246 -8.89 10.81 9.28
C TYR A 246 -9.36 11.72 10.42
N GLU A 247 -10.52 11.44 11.03
CA GLU A 247 -11.11 12.19 12.15
C GLU A 247 -11.44 13.65 11.80
N LEU A 248 -11.71 13.93 10.53
CA LEU A 248 -11.96 15.27 9.99
C LEU A 248 -13.44 15.65 9.90
N LEU A 249 -14.37 14.76 10.24
CA LEU A 249 -15.82 15.05 10.17
C LEU A 249 -16.21 16.36 10.87
N ASN A 250 -15.63 16.64 12.04
CA ASN A 250 -15.95 17.88 12.77
C ASN A 250 -15.40 19.13 12.10
N ALA A 251 -14.26 19.03 11.40
CA ALA A 251 -13.66 20.14 10.67
C ALA A 251 -14.54 20.56 9.50
N PHE A 252 -15.13 19.60 8.79
CA PHE A 252 -16.04 19.87 7.67
C PHE A 252 -17.48 20.19 8.10
N LYS A 253 -17.88 19.87 9.34
CA LYS A 253 -19.17 20.30 9.92
C LYS A 253 -19.16 21.73 10.45
N LYS A 254 -18.02 22.16 11.00
CA LYS A 254 -17.91 23.47 11.64
C LYS A 254 -17.43 24.48 10.61
N THR A 255 -18.26 25.48 10.32
CA THR A 255 -17.90 26.64 9.47
C THR A 255 -16.99 27.65 10.17
N VAL A 256 -16.71 27.50 11.47
CA VAL A 256 -15.95 28.48 12.25
C VAL A 256 -14.59 27.92 12.68
N PRO A 257 -13.47 28.53 12.25
CA PRO A 257 -12.14 28.18 12.73
C PRO A 257 -12.06 28.29 14.25
N THR A 258 -11.47 27.29 14.91
CA THR A 258 -11.24 27.38 16.36
C THR A 258 -10.16 28.41 16.66
N LYS A 259 -10.21 29.09 17.82
CA LYS A 259 -9.16 30.04 18.25
C LYS A 259 -7.81 29.36 18.56
N HIS A 260 -7.74 28.02 18.56
CA HIS A 260 -6.53 27.26 18.86
C HIS A 260 -5.70 27.04 17.59
N GLN A 261 -4.68 27.87 17.39
CA GLN A 261 -3.78 27.81 16.22
C GLN A 261 -3.15 26.43 16.01
N ASP A 262 -2.69 25.77 17.09
CA ASP A 262 -2.06 24.44 17.01
C ASP A 262 -3.03 23.35 16.54
N PHE A 263 -4.30 23.44 16.95
CA PHE A 263 -5.34 22.51 16.50
C PHE A 263 -5.60 22.70 14.99
N ASN A 264 -5.72 23.95 14.56
CA ASN A 264 -5.93 24.28 13.14
C ASN A 264 -4.74 23.82 12.28
N LYS A 265 -3.50 23.99 12.75
CA LYS A 265 -2.30 23.53 12.01
C LYS A 265 -2.33 22.01 11.78
N LYS A 266 -2.56 21.22 12.84
CA LYS A 266 -2.65 19.75 12.72
C LYS A 266 -3.82 19.34 11.82
N CYS A 267 -4.96 20.01 11.96
CA CYS A 267 -6.12 19.75 11.12
C CYS A 267 -5.83 20.04 9.64
N ASN A 268 -5.15 21.14 9.31
CA ASN A 268 -4.76 21.46 7.94
C ASN A 268 -3.82 20.42 7.36
N THR A 269 -2.82 19.96 8.12
CA THR A 269 -1.93 18.88 7.69
C THR A 269 -2.72 17.58 7.45
N LEU A 270 -3.67 17.22 8.32
CA LEU A 270 -4.52 16.05 8.09
C LEU A 270 -5.38 16.17 6.84
N ILE A 271 -5.93 17.36 6.56
CA ILE A 271 -6.71 17.62 5.34
C ILE A 271 -5.82 17.47 4.11
N GLU A 272 -4.61 18.03 4.13
CA GLU A 272 -3.63 17.93 3.05
C GLU A 272 -3.26 16.46 2.77
N GLU A 273 -2.89 15.70 3.80
CA GLU A 273 -2.54 14.28 3.67
C GLU A 273 -3.74 13.43 3.20
N MET A 274 -4.97 13.75 3.64
CA MET A 274 -6.19 13.07 3.17
C MET A 274 -6.44 13.34 1.69
N LEU A 275 -6.37 14.60 1.26
CA LEU A 275 -6.57 14.99 -0.14
C LEU A 275 -5.50 14.36 -1.02
N GLN A 276 -4.25 14.31 -0.55
CA GLN A 276 -3.16 13.66 -1.24
C GLN A 276 -3.46 12.17 -1.50
N VAL A 277 -3.95 11.44 -0.49
CA VAL A 277 -4.37 10.03 -0.67
C VAL A 277 -5.51 9.91 -1.69
N LEU A 278 -6.49 10.81 -1.68
CA LEU A 278 -7.55 10.80 -2.71
C LEU A 278 -6.99 11.04 -4.11
N VAL A 279 -6.01 11.94 -4.26
CA VAL A 279 -5.29 12.16 -5.54
C VAL A 279 -4.57 10.88 -5.96
N TYR A 280 -3.91 10.16 -5.04
CA TYR A 280 -3.25 8.89 -5.37
C TYR A 280 -4.24 7.80 -5.80
N VAL A 281 -5.36 7.68 -5.09
CA VAL A 281 -6.42 6.72 -5.43
C VAL A 281 -6.92 6.97 -6.85
N VAL A 282 -7.18 8.22 -7.24
CA VAL A 282 -7.74 8.53 -8.57
C VAL A 282 -6.66 8.57 -9.66
N GLY A 283 -5.48 9.12 -9.37
CA GLY A 283 -4.45 9.47 -10.35
C GLY A 283 -3.27 8.51 -10.45
N GLU A 284 -2.83 7.90 -9.34
CA GLU A 284 -1.67 6.99 -9.35
C GLU A 284 -2.11 5.55 -9.61
N ARG A 285 -2.45 5.30 -10.88
CA ARG A 285 -2.98 4.01 -11.37
C ARG A 285 -2.00 3.24 -12.25
N TYR A 286 -0.71 3.48 -12.09
CA TYR A 286 0.36 2.89 -12.91
C TYR A 286 0.79 1.52 -12.39
N VAL A 287 -0.16 0.58 -12.30
CA VAL A 287 0.07 -0.80 -11.89
C VAL A 287 -0.59 -1.75 -12.90
N PRO A 288 0.12 -2.75 -13.47
CA PRO A 288 -0.48 -3.68 -14.43
C PRO A 288 -1.63 -4.46 -13.79
N GLY A 289 -2.85 -4.31 -14.33
CA GLY A 289 -4.09 -4.87 -13.80
C GLY A 289 -4.98 -3.84 -13.07
N VAL A 290 -4.43 -2.72 -12.61
CA VAL A 290 -5.24 -1.54 -12.22
C VAL A 290 -5.54 -0.67 -13.45
N SER A 291 -4.55 -0.55 -14.32
CA SER A 291 -4.64 0.08 -15.64
C SER A 291 -3.92 -0.78 -16.68
N ASN A 292 -4.14 -0.44 -17.96
CA ASN A 292 -3.45 -1.09 -19.08
C ASN A 292 -2.03 -0.53 -19.27
N VAL A 293 -1.12 -0.90 -18.35
CA VAL A 293 0.30 -0.52 -18.39
C VAL A 293 1.18 -1.75 -18.30
N THR A 294 2.38 -1.69 -18.90
CA THR A 294 3.38 -2.76 -18.83
C THR A 294 4.30 -2.57 -17.63
N LYS A 295 4.94 -3.65 -17.15
CA LYS A 295 5.96 -3.56 -16.09
C LYS A 295 7.09 -2.59 -16.49
N ASP A 296 7.55 -2.67 -17.74
CA ASP A 296 8.56 -1.76 -18.30
C ASP A 296 8.14 -0.29 -18.19
N TYR A 297 6.88 0.04 -18.47
CA TYR A 297 6.38 1.41 -18.36
C TYR A 297 6.36 1.90 -16.90
N VAL A 298 6.01 1.04 -15.96
CA VAL A 298 6.08 1.37 -14.52
C VAL A 298 7.52 1.65 -14.11
N THR A 299 8.47 0.81 -14.51
CA THR A 299 9.90 1.05 -14.25
C THR A 299 10.40 2.35 -14.91
N MET A 300 9.98 2.64 -16.14
CA MET A 300 10.27 3.93 -16.80
C MET A 300 9.75 5.10 -15.97
N ARG A 301 8.51 5.03 -15.47
CA ARG A 301 7.91 6.06 -14.63
C ARG A 301 8.74 6.28 -13.36
N GLU A 302 9.17 5.23 -12.67
CA GLU A 302 10.05 5.36 -11.50
C GLU A 302 11.35 6.11 -11.85
N ILE A 303 12.02 5.71 -12.94
CA ILE A 303 13.29 6.30 -13.35
C ILE A 303 13.11 7.78 -13.73
N ILE A 304 12.05 8.11 -14.45
CA ILE A 304 11.73 9.49 -14.82
C ILE A 304 11.65 10.35 -13.56
N HIS A 305 10.89 9.91 -12.56
CA HIS A 305 10.71 10.66 -11.32
C HIS A 305 12.00 10.72 -10.49
N LEU A 306 12.82 9.68 -10.47
CA LEU A 306 14.12 9.73 -9.82
C LEU A 306 15.04 10.77 -10.48
N LEU A 307 15.10 10.79 -11.81
CA LEU A 307 15.96 11.71 -12.56
C LEU A 307 15.43 13.15 -12.61
N CYS A 308 14.15 13.38 -12.35
CA CYS A 308 13.61 14.72 -12.07
C CYS A 308 14.15 15.33 -10.76
N ILE A 309 14.67 14.50 -9.83
CA ILE A 309 15.30 15.01 -8.59
C ILE A 309 16.69 15.55 -8.90
N GLU A 310 17.50 14.74 -9.59
CA GLU A 310 18.85 15.06 -10.02
C GLU A 310 19.39 13.97 -10.98
N PRO A 311 20.45 14.26 -11.76
CA PRO A 311 21.22 13.25 -12.45
C PRO A 311 21.77 12.18 -11.51
N MET A 312 21.65 10.90 -11.85
CA MET A 312 22.05 9.79 -10.97
C MET A 312 22.94 8.76 -11.67
N ALA A 313 23.91 8.19 -10.94
CA ALA A 313 24.66 7.04 -11.41
C ALA A 313 23.76 5.79 -11.47
N HIS A 314 24.14 4.81 -12.32
CA HIS A 314 23.38 3.57 -12.51
C HIS A 314 23.02 2.86 -11.19
N SER A 315 24.01 2.69 -10.31
CA SER A 315 23.85 2.00 -9.03
C SER A 315 22.94 2.74 -8.06
N ALA A 316 22.90 4.07 -8.12
CA ALA A 316 22.00 4.89 -7.31
C ALA A 316 20.55 4.69 -7.75
N ILE A 317 20.28 4.70 -9.06
CA ILE A 317 18.96 4.41 -9.62
C ILE A 317 18.52 3.00 -9.22
N ALA A 318 19.38 2.00 -9.46
CA ALA A 318 19.07 0.60 -9.13
C ALA A 318 18.75 0.37 -7.64
N LYS A 319 19.37 1.14 -6.73
CA LYS A 319 19.09 1.06 -5.28
C LYS A 319 17.72 1.65 -4.92
N CYS A 320 17.23 2.59 -5.70
CA CYS A 320 15.94 3.26 -5.52
C CYS A 320 14.77 2.57 -6.25
N LEU A 321 15.04 1.48 -6.97
CA LEU A 321 14.03 0.68 -7.65
C LEU A 321 13.72 -0.59 -6.85
N PRO A 322 12.45 -1.06 -6.89
CA PRO A 322 12.09 -2.34 -6.31
C PRO A 322 12.80 -3.48 -7.04
N LYS A 323 13.06 -4.55 -6.30
CA LYS A 323 13.73 -5.74 -6.81
C LYS A 323 12.81 -6.93 -6.78
N ASP A 324 12.82 -7.70 -7.85
CA ASP A 324 12.07 -8.95 -7.95
C ASP A 324 12.75 -10.11 -7.18
N GLU A 325 12.18 -11.30 -7.33
CA GLU A 325 12.64 -12.55 -6.72
C GLU A 325 14.03 -13.02 -7.18
N ASN A 326 14.49 -12.53 -8.34
CA ASN A 326 15.82 -12.73 -8.92
C ASN A 326 16.77 -11.56 -8.62
N ASN A 327 16.35 -10.59 -7.79
CA ASN A 327 17.11 -9.40 -7.41
C ASN A 327 17.36 -8.44 -8.60
N GLU A 328 16.52 -8.50 -9.64
CA GLU A 328 16.52 -7.60 -10.79
C GLU A 328 15.51 -6.45 -10.61
N THR A 329 15.80 -5.28 -11.20
CA THR A 329 14.94 -4.08 -11.14
C THR A 329 14.22 -3.77 -12.45
N GLY A 330 14.61 -4.42 -13.55
CA GLY A 330 14.18 -4.07 -14.90
C GLY A 330 14.86 -2.82 -15.50
N LEU A 331 15.77 -2.16 -14.77
CA LEU A 331 16.43 -0.92 -15.17
C LEU A 331 17.09 -1.00 -16.56
N GLU A 332 17.87 -2.05 -16.81
CA GLU A 332 18.63 -2.25 -18.05
C GLU A 332 17.75 -2.24 -19.30
N LYS A 333 16.51 -2.74 -19.17
CA LYS A 333 15.57 -2.85 -20.29
C LYS A 333 15.05 -1.51 -20.77
N VAL A 334 15.06 -0.48 -19.89
CA VAL A 334 14.29 0.74 -20.13
C VAL A 334 15.08 2.04 -19.93
N ILE A 335 16.23 2.04 -19.26
CA ILE A 335 16.98 3.26 -18.94
C ILE A 335 17.32 4.10 -20.17
N HIS A 336 17.74 3.46 -21.27
CA HIS A 336 18.06 4.13 -22.54
C HIS A 336 16.85 4.79 -23.21
N LYS A 337 15.62 4.39 -22.84
CA LYS A 337 14.39 4.97 -23.38
C LYS A 337 14.12 6.34 -22.76
N VAL A 338 14.42 6.50 -21.46
CA VAL A 338 14.06 7.69 -20.67
C VAL A 338 15.23 8.60 -20.33
N ALA A 339 16.47 8.11 -20.42
CA ALA A 339 17.63 8.86 -19.97
C ALA A 339 18.78 8.86 -21.00
N LEU A 340 19.62 9.89 -20.92
CA LEU A 340 20.88 10.01 -21.65
C LEU A 340 22.04 9.75 -20.68
N PHE A 341 22.97 8.88 -21.07
CA PHE A 341 24.17 8.65 -20.30
C PHE A 341 25.20 9.73 -20.57
N LYS A 342 25.51 10.54 -19.56
CA LYS A 342 26.65 11.46 -19.58
C LYS A 342 27.89 10.74 -19.11
N LYS A 343 28.87 10.66 -20.00
CA LYS A 343 30.18 10.07 -19.71
C LYS A 343 30.83 10.80 -18.53
N PRO A 344 31.52 10.07 -17.65
CA PRO A 344 32.28 10.70 -16.58
C PRO A 344 33.35 11.64 -17.15
N GLY A 345 33.54 12.78 -16.51
CA GLY A 345 34.80 13.52 -16.59
C GLY A 345 35.94 12.77 -15.90
N VAL A 346 37.17 13.31 -15.97
CA VAL A 346 38.43 12.66 -15.55
C VAL A 346 38.42 12.13 -14.10
N SER A 347 37.56 12.64 -13.21
CA SER A 347 37.47 12.28 -11.78
C SER A 347 36.06 11.93 -11.28
N SER A 348 35.09 11.73 -12.17
CA SER A 348 33.69 11.47 -11.79
C SER A 348 33.20 10.10 -12.27
N HIS A 349 32.03 9.65 -11.78
CA HIS A 349 31.32 8.51 -12.36
C HIS A 349 30.31 8.99 -13.40
N GLY A 350 30.01 8.14 -14.40
CA GLY A 350 29.00 8.47 -15.39
C GLY A 350 27.61 8.52 -14.78
N VAL A 351 26.82 9.49 -15.19
CA VAL A 351 25.46 9.73 -14.68
C VAL A 351 24.45 9.67 -15.80
N TYR A 352 23.22 9.29 -15.45
CA TYR A 352 22.07 9.38 -16.32
C TYR A 352 21.34 10.68 -16.05
N GLU A 353 20.98 11.37 -17.11
CA GLU A 353 20.12 12.55 -17.08
C GLU A 353 18.82 12.26 -17.80
N LEU A 354 17.72 12.83 -17.28
CA LEU A 354 16.41 12.70 -17.90
C LEU A 354 16.42 13.33 -19.29
N LYS A 355 15.87 12.62 -20.27
CA LYS A 355 15.60 13.18 -21.60
C LYS A 355 14.56 14.29 -21.50
N GLU A 356 14.76 15.41 -22.20
CA GLU A 356 13.83 16.55 -22.18
C GLU A 356 12.41 16.14 -22.60
N GLU A 357 12.28 15.25 -23.59
CA GLU A 357 10.98 14.76 -24.05
C GLU A 357 10.21 13.94 -23.00
N CYS A 358 10.90 13.44 -21.97
CA CYS A 358 10.30 12.70 -20.86
C CYS A 358 9.85 13.60 -19.70
N LEU A 359 10.20 14.89 -19.69
CA LEU A 359 9.76 15.84 -18.65
C LEU A 359 8.24 15.98 -18.61
N LYS A 360 7.56 15.80 -19.74
CA LYS A 360 6.08 15.82 -19.83
C LYS A 360 5.39 14.72 -19.01
N GLU A 361 6.12 13.64 -18.66
CA GLU A 361 5.62 12.52 -17.86
C GLU A 361 5.76 12.77 -16.35
N TYR A 362 6.39 13.90 -15.96
CA TYR A 362 6.53 14.30 -14.57
C TYR A 362 5.16 14.53 -13.92
N ASN A 363 4.95 13.90 -12.78
CA ASN A 363 3.79 14.14 -11.93
C ASN A 363 4.22 14.74 -10.59
N VAL A 364 3.67 15.91 -10.27
CA VAL A 364 3.85 16.56 -8.97
C VAL A 364 3.31 15.72 -7.80
N PHE A 365 2.33 14.87 -8.08
CA PHE A 365 1.71 13.95 -7.12
C PHE A 365 2.28 12.52 -7.20
N PHE A 366 3.50 12.35 -7.69
CA PHE A 366 4.14 11.04 -7.68
C PHE A 366 4.34 10.52 -6.26
N TYR A 367 3.58 9.48 -5.92
CA TYR A 367 3.37 9.00 -4.55
C TYR A 367 4.57 8.30 -3.89
N HIS A 368 5.63 7.97 -4.64
CA HIS A 368 6.86 7.38 -4.08
C HIS A 368 7.93 8.41 -3.68
N TYR A 369 7.69 9.70 -3.91
CA TYR A 369 8.58 10.71 -3.36
C TYR A 369 8.41 10.83 -1.84
N THR A 370 9.54 10.91 -1.14
CA THR A 370 9.57 11.44 0.22
C THR A 370 9.22 12.93 0.22
N LYS A 371 8.77 13.46 1.37
CA LYS A 371 8.51 14.91 1.52
C LYS A 371 9.70 15.77 1.12
N THR A 372 10.91 15.34 1.47
CA THR A 372 12.16 16.03 1.10
C THR A 372 12.39 16.03 -0.40
N GLN A 373 12.15 14.90 -1.09
CA GLN A 373 12.27 14.81 -2.54
C GLN A 373 11.23 15.67 -3.26
N HIS A 374 9.96 15.63 -2.83
CA HIS A 374 8.91 16.52 -3.37
C HIS A 374 9.34 17.99 -3.30
N ASN A 375 9.85 18.44 -2.15
CA ASN A 375 10.31 19.82 -1.99
C ASN A 375 11.50 20.17 -2.89
N LYS A 376 12.45 19.23 -3.09
CA LYS A 376 13.61 19.42 -3.97
C LYS A 376 13.17 19.56 -5.43
N VAL A 377 12.33 18.64 -5.92
CA VAL A 377 11.84 18.65 -7.30
C VAL A 377 10.96 19.88 -7.56
N ARG A 378 10.07 20.23 -6.64
CA ARG A 378 9.17 21.38 -6.79
C ARG A 378 9.93 22.69 -6.93
N LYS A 379 11.03 22.87 -6.19
CA LYS A 379 11.90 24.05 -6.35
C LYS A 379 12.54 24.08 -7.74
N HIS A 380 13.08 22.95 -8.18
CA HIS A 380 13.70 22.82 -9.50
C HIS A 380 12.74 23.19 -10.65
N PHE A 381 11.50 22.71 -10.62
CA PHE A 381 10.48 23.01 -11.65
C PHE A 381 9.78 24.37 -11.48
N MET A 382 9.99 25.08 -10.36
CA MET A 382 9.53 26.48 -10.22
C MET A 382 10.58 27.48 -10.73
N GLU A 383 11.83 27.04 -10.88
CA GLU A 383 12.96 27.85 -11.36
C GLU A 383 13.15 27.77 -12.89
N ILE A 384 12.49 26.81 -13.54
CA ILE A 384 12.38 26.65 -15.01
C ILE A 384 11.06 27.28 -15.45
#